data_AF-A0A947N5X5-F1
#
_entry.id   AF-A0A947N5X5-F1
#
_cell.length_a   1.000
_cell.length_b   1.000
_cell.length_c   1.000
_cell.angle_alpha   90.00
_cell.angle_beta   90.00
_cell.angle_gamma   90.00
#
_symmetry.space_group_name_H-M   'P 1'
#
loop_
_entity.id
_entity.type
_entity.pdbx_description
1 polymer ?
#
loop_
_entity_poly.entity_id
_entity_poly.type
_entity_poly.pdbx_seq_one_letter_code
_entity_poly.pdbx_strand_id
1 'polypeptide(L)'
;MEKSSIDAIGLDTQARIDWFRVIVDLERKGWTPRRISDHPEVDIPRSTLVGWKLGNGRPKFEEGLRVILLWSEVCEKTAGDVPTYNPYAPAC
;
A
#
# COMPACT_ATOMS: atom_id res chain seq x y z
N MET A 1 -22.68 -7.14 -24.58
CA MET A 1 -21.33 -7.07 -23.98
C MET A 1 -21.07 -5.61 -23.66
N GLU A 2 -21.68 -5.15 -22.58
CA GLU A 2 -21.58 -3.79 -22.09
C GLU A 2 -20.19 -3.59 -21.51
N LYS A 3 -19.36 -2.79 -22.19
CA LYS A 3 -18.13 -2.27 -21.58
C LYS A 3 -18.57 -1.39 -20.42
N SER A 4 -18.39 -1.93 -19.23
CA SER A 4 -18.84 -1.36 -17.96
C SER A 4 -18.33 0.09 -17.84
N SER A 5 -19.26 1.02 -17.67
CA SER A 5 -19.08 2.49 -17.55
C SER A 5 -18.11 2.97 -16.46
N ILE A 6 -17.37 2.08 -15.80
CA ILE A 6 -16.39 2.36 -14.75
C ILE A 6 -15.05 2.90 -15.29
N ASP A 7 -14.67 2.53 -16.53
CA ASP A 7 -13.43 3.05 -17.15
C ASP A 7 -13.54 4.56 -17.47
N ALA A 8 -14.76 5.07 -17.68
CA ALA A 8 -15.02 6.44 -18.10
C ALA A 8 -14.87 7.49 -16.98
N ILE A 9 -14.85 7.07 -15.71
CA ILE A 9 -14.71 7.94 -14.54
C ILE A 9 -13.28 7.96 -13.98
N GLY A 10 -12.32 7.29 -14.63
CA GLY A 10 -10.91 7.28 -14.21
C GLY A 10 -10.65 6.61 -12.84
N LEU A 11 -11.66 5.95 -12.27
CA LEU A 11 -11.55 5.21 -11.02
C LEU A 11 -11.32 3.74 -11.35
N ASP A 12 -10.06 3.29 -11.32
CA ASP A 12 -9.74 1.87 -11.36
C ASP A 12 -10.20 1.20 -10.05
N THR A 13 -11.48 0.84 -10.00
CA THR A 13 -12.10 0.10 -8.89
C THR A 13 -11.45 -1.27 -8.63
N GLN A 14 -10.56 -1.74 -9.50
CA GLN A 14 -9.84 -3.00 -9.40
C GLN A 14 -8.39 -2.82 -8.94
N ALA A 15 -7.91 -1.58 -8.81
CA ALA A 15 -6.57 -1.28 -8.31
C ALA A 15 -6.42 -1.76 -6.86
N ARG A 16 -5.34 -2.51 -6.61
CA ARG A 16 -4.92 -2.95 -5.28
C ARG A 16 -3.67 -2.19 -4.87
N ILE A 17 -3.54 -1.89 -3.58
CA ILE A 17 -2.32 -1.28 -3.04
C ILE A 17 -1.18 -2.29 -3.11
N ASP A 18 -0.05 -1.86 -3.68
CA ASP A 18 1.20 -2.59 -3.72
C ASP A 18 1.98 -2.38 -2.41
N TRP A 19 1.67 -3.21 -1.41
CA TRP A 19 2.31 -3.15 -0.09
C TRP A 19 3.81 -3.45 -0.14
N PHE A 20 4.28 -4.22 -1.12
CA PHE A 20 5.71 -4.45 -1.30
C PHE A 20 6.40 -3.12 -1.61
N ARG A 21 5.90 -2.37 -2.60
CA ARG A 21 6.47 -1.06 -2.96
C ARG A 21 6.35 -0.04 -1.84
N VAL A 22 5.21 0.04 -1.16
CA VAL A 22 5.02 0.94 -0.02
C VAL A 22 6.10 0.72 1.04
N ILE A 23 6.31 -0.53 1.45
CA ILE A 23 7.29 -0.87 2.50
C ILE A 23 8.73 -0.67 2.00
N VAL A 24 9.02 -0.99 0.73
CA VAL A 24 10.35 -0.75 0.15
C VAL A 24 10.68 0.73 0.04
N ASP A 25 9.72 1.58 -0.31
CA ASP A 25 9.91 3.03 -0.36
C ASP A 25 10.21 3.60 1.04
N LEU A 26 9.50 3.13 2.07
CA LEU A 26 9.82 3.44 3.46
C LEU A 26 11.24 2.99 3.83
N GLU A 27 11.61 1.75 3.50
CA GLU A 27 12.95 1.22 3.76
C GLU A 27 14.06 2.07 3.09
N ARG A 28 13.83 2.53 1.85
CA ARG A 28 14.74 3.43 1.12
C ARG A 28 14.94 4.79 1.81
N LYS A 29 13.96 5.23 2.59
CA LYS A 29 14.02 6.43 3.44
C LYS A 29 14.56 6.14 4.85
N GLY A 30 15.07 4.93 5.10
CA GLY A 30 15.63 4.53 6.40
C GLY A 30 14.57 4.06 7.41
N TRP A 31 13.33 3.83 6.97
CA TRP A 31 12.26 3.26 7.79
C TRP A 31 12.25 1.75 7.67
N THR A 32 13.05 1.08 8.50
CA THR A 32 13.04 -0.39 8.57
C THR A 32 11.71 -0.92 9.12
N PRO A 33 11.30 -2.17 8.79
CA PRO A 33 10.07 -2.76 9.33
C PRO A 33 10.00 -2.77 10.86
N ARG A 34 11.16 -2.82 11.53
CA ARG A 34 11.23 -2.68 12.99
C ARG A 34 10.86 -1.26 13.43
N ARG A 35 11.47 -0.24 12.82
CA ARG A 35 11.18 1.17 13.14
C ARG A 35 9.73 1.55 12.85
N ILE A 36 9.14 1.01 11.79
CA ILE A 36 7.71 1.20 11.47
C ILE A 36 6.84 0.57 12.56
N SER A 37 7.18 -0.65 13.00
CA SER A 37 6.46 -1.36 14.07
C SER A 37 6.55 -0.64 15.42
N ASP A 38 7.72 -0.07 15.73
CA ASP A 38 7.96 0.71 16.94
C ASP A 38 7.29 2.10 16.90
N HIS A 39 6.72 2.52 15.76
CA HIS A 39 6.08 3.83 15.61
C HIS A 39 4.69 3.83 16.28
N PRO A 40 4.43 4.75 17.22
CA PRO A 40 3.21 4.73 18.04
C PRO A 40 1.92 4.92 17.25
N GLU A 41 1.98 5.63 16.11
CA GLU A 41 0.80 5.85 15.25
C GLU A 41 0.49 4.65 14.34
N VAL A 42 1.45 3.75 14.16
CA VAL A 42 1.26 2.57 13.32
C VAL A 42 0.70 1.43 14.17
N ASP A 43 1.39 1.07 15.25
CA ASP A 43 1.02 -0.02 16.18
C ASP A 43 0.70 -1.33 15.44
N ILE A 44 1.60 -1.73 14.53
CA ILE A 44 1.47 -2.98 13.75
C ILE A 44 2.68 -3.87 14.04
N PRO A 45 2.47 -5.17 14.34
CA PRO A 45 3.57 -6.09 14.53
C PRO A 45 4.47 -6.19 13.31
N ARG A 46 5.79 -6.22 13.51
CA ARG A 46 6.78 -6.38 12.43
C ARG A 46 6.48 -7.58 11.52
N SER A 47 6.05 -8.70 12.09
CA SER A 47 5.69 -9.91 11.31
C SER A 47 4.55 -9.65 10.33
N THR A 48 3.58 -8.83 10.71
CA THR A 48 2.45 -8.42 9.86
C THR A 48 2.94 -7.56 8.68
N LEU A 49 3.82 -6.58 8.94
CA LEU A 49 4.43 -5.76 7.89
C LEU A 49 5.23 -6.61 6.90
N VAL A 50 6.03 -7.56 7.41
CA VAL A 50 6.77 -8.52 6.56
C VAL A 50 5.81 -9.39 5.75
N GLY A 51 4.70 -9.84 6.36
CA GLY A 51 3.66 -10.60 5.66
C GLY A 51 3.07 -9.83 4.48
N TRP A 52 2.73 -8.55 4.68
CA TRP A 52 2.22 -7.68 3.61
C TRP A 52 3.24 -7.48 2.49
N LYS A 53 4.51 -7.28 2.83
CA LYS A 53 5.60 -7.17 1.86
C LYS A 53 5.76 -8.42 1.00
N LEU A 54 5.53 -9.60 1.57
CA LEU A 54 5.59 -10.89 0.87
C LEU A 54 4.29 -11.25 0.12
N GLY A 55 3.26 -10.40 0.19
CA GLY A 55 1.94 -10.69 -0.38
C GLY A 55 1.10 -11.69 0.44
N ASN A 56 1.61 -12.12 1.61
CA ASN A 56 0.96 -13.06 2.51
C ASN A 56 0.17 -12.32 3.57
N GLY A 57 -0.97 -11.76 3.15
CA GLY A 57 -1.91 -11.10 4.04
C GLY A 57 -2.44 -9.79 3.47
N ARG A 58 -3.70 -9.49 3.76
CA ARG A 58 -4.31 -8.21 3.44
C ARG A 58 -4.48 -7.41 4.73
N PRO A 59 -3.97 -6.17 4.80
CA PRO A 59 -4.26 -5.28 5.92
C PRO A 59 -5.76 -5.15 6.17
N LYS A 60 -6.14 -4.96 7.43
CA LYS A 60 -7.41 -4.30 7.71
C LYS A 60 -7.33 -2.84 7.24
N PHE A 61 -8.48 -2.25 6.94
CA PHE A 61 -8.55 -0.88 6.44
C PHE A 61 -7.80 0.11 7.34
N GLU A 62 -8.04 0.07 8.66
CA GLU A 62 -7.41 0.99 9.62
C GLU A 62 -5.88 0.80 9.70
N GLU A 63 -5.41 -0.45 9.75
CA GLU A 63 -3.98 -0.77 9.81
C GLU A 63 -3.27 -0.30 8.53
N GLY A 64 -3.87 -0.59 7.37
CA GLY A 64 -3.36 -0.14 6.09
C GLY A 64 -3.31 1.39 6.00
N LEU A 65 -4.37 2.08 6.44
CA LEU A 65 -4.44 3.53 6.40
C LEU A 65 -3.31 4.19 7.21
N ARG A 66 -2.99 3.68 8.41
CA ARG A 66 -1.88 4.19 9.24
C ARG A 66 -0.54 4.11 8.51
N VAL A 67 -0.27 3.00 7.82
CA VAL A 67 0.98 2.82 7.06
C VAL A 67 1.01 3.72 5.82
N ILE A 68 -0.13 3.94 5.16
CA ILE A 68 -0.21 4.86 4.01
C ILE A 68 0.03 6.31 4.45
N LEU A 69 -0.53 6.72 5.59
CA LEU A 69 -0.29 8.06 6.15
C LEU A 69 1.19 8.27 6.48
N LEU A 70 1.83 7.28 7.12
CA LEU A 70 3.28 7.31 7.36
C LEU A 70 4.08 7.38 6.04
N TRP A 71 3.71 6.58 5.04
CA TRP A 71 4.37 6.62 3.73
C TRP A 71 4.21 7.98 3.04
N SER A 72 3.01 8.58 3.11
CA SER A 72 2.71 9.90 2.56
C SER A 72 3.59 10.97 3.19
N GLU A 73 3.73 10.95 4.51
CA GLU A 73 4.61 11.87 5.25
C GLU A 73 6.09 11.67 4.89
N VAL A 74 6.59 10.43 4.97
CA VAL A 74 8.01 10.11 4.80
C VAL A 74 8.48 10.27 3.34
N CYS A 75 7.59 9.99 2.39
CA CYS A 75 7.90 10.09 0.96
C CYS A 75 7.53 11.44 0.37
N GLU A 76 6.95 12.36 1.14
CA GLU A 76 6.48 13.68 0.69
C GLU A 76 5.51 13.58 -0.50
N LYS A 77 4.59 12.62 -0.42
CA LYS A 77 3.60 12.30 -1.47
C LYS A 77 2.19 12.33 -0.89
N THR A 78 1.18 12.37 -1.74
CA THR A 78 -0.22 12.28 -1.28
C THR A 78 -0.67 10.82 -1.15
N ALA A 79 -1.71 10.56 -0.35
CA ALA A 79 -2.30 9.23 -0.26
C ALA A 79 -2.83 8.70 -1.61
N GLY A 80 -3.13 9.58 -2.56
CA GLY A 80 -3.53 9.21 -3.93
C GLY A 80 -2.38 8.69 -4.80
N ASP A 81 -1.13 9.00 -4.43
CA ASP A 81 0.07 8.54 -5.13
C ASP A 81 0.56 7.18 -4.64
N VAL A 82 -0.18 6.55 -3.71
CA VAL A 82 0.20 5.27 -3.13
C VAL A 82 0.40 4.24 -4.26
N PRO A 83 1.49 3.47 -4.26
CA PRO A 83 1.72 2.45 -5.27
C PRO A 83 0.53 1.51 -5.36
N THR A 84 -0.05 1.39 -6.56
CA THR A 84 -1.11 0.43 -6.85
C THR A 84 -0.70 -0.48 -8.00
N TYR A 85 -1.37 -1.63 -8.09
CA TYR A 85 -1.28 -2.56 -9.20
C TYR A 85 -2.67 -3.10 -9.51
N ASN A 86 -2.93 -3.37 -10.79
CA ASN A 86 -4.14 -4.05 -11.21
C ASN A 86 -3.84 -5.54 -11.43
N PRO A 87 -4.32 -6.45 -10.57
CA PRO A 87 -4.05 -7.88 -10.70
C PRO A 87 -4.75 -8.53 -11.91
N TYR A 88 -5.70 -7.83 -12.54
CA TYR A 88 -6.44 -8.29 -13.71
C TYR A 88 -5.94 -7.63 -15.00
N ALA A 89 -4.95 -6.75 -14.93
CA ALA A 89 -4.29 -6.26 -16.12
C ALA A 89 -3.62 -7.46 -16.82
N PRO A 90 -3.88 -7.67 -18.13
CA PRO A 90 -3.21 -8.73 -18.87
C PRO A 90 -1.70 -8.49 -18.80
N ALA A 91 -0.94 -9.54 -18.51
CA ALA A 91 0.50 -9.51 -18.70
C ALA A 91 0.74 -9.21 -20.19
N CYS A 92 1.39 -8.07 -20.46
CA CYS A 92 1.78 -7.67 -21.80
C CYS A 92 2.63 -8.75 -22.48
#